data_AF-A0A1I0Z4G5-F1
#
_entry.id   AF-A0A1I0Z4G5-F1
#
_cell.length_a   1.000
_cell.length_b   1.000
_cell.length_c   1.000
_cell.angle_alpha   90.00
_cell.angle_beta   90.00
_cell.angle_gamma   90.00
#
_symmetry.space_group_name_H-M   'P 1'
#
loop_
_entity.id
_entity.type
_entity.pdbx_description
1 polymer ?
#
loop_
_entity_poly.entity_id
_entity_poly.type
_entity_poly.pdbx_seq_one_letter_code
_entity_poly.pdbx_strand_id
1 'polypeptide(L)'
;MIRAGVLVAAIAAVVASAAPVAPAGASGASGFDTGAGRPAQPAMARAAVTVVGSGTPGSCTSRAVVRAVAAGGRISFDCGPQPVTIAMKKTAKVVNTAASVVLDGGGLVTLSGQGQRRILYMNTCDRAQVWTTSHCNDQAEPKLVVRRMRLVAGNATGETTDGGGGGAIFVRGGRLRILDSTFADNRCDRTGPDLGGGAVRVLDQYADRAVVVRRSTFTGGRCSNGSALSSIGVSWRISDSTFTDNRALGRGANPSRNGTPGGGSGGAVYLDGNAIHLDIEDSTFTGNHAREGGGAIFFVSNDRTGTLTIDGSRLTDNPSEGFETLPGIFFLGASRTITDSVVS
;
A
#
# COMPACT_ATOMS: atom_id res chain seq x y z
N MET A 1 -17.33 9.34 44.73
CA MET A 1 -18.74 8.89 44.67
C MET A 1 -19.31 9.34 43.35
N ILE A 2 -19.61 8.40 42.44
CA ILE A 2 -20.77 8.34 41.53
C ILE A 2 -20.63 6.97 40.84
N ARG A 3 -21.72 6.22 40.86
CA ARG A 3 -21.80 4.77 40.67
C ARG A 3 -21.76 4.37 39.20
N ALA A 4 -21.06 3.26 38.92
CA ALA A 4 -21.18 2.50 37.69
C ALA A 4 -22.55 1.80 37.63
N GLY A 5 -23.29 2.01 36.54
CA GLY A 5 -24.54 1.31 36.23
C GLY A 5 -24.31 0.32 35.09
N VAL A 6 -24.45 -0.96 35.39
CA VAL A 6 -24.49 -2.08 34.45
C VAL A 6 -25.85 -2.06 33.75
N LEU A 7 -25.88 -2.03 32.42
CA LEU A 7 -27.10 -2.25 31.65
C LEU A 7 -26.97 -3.58 30.87
N VAL A 8 -27.71 -4.59 31.35
CA VAL A 8 -27.94 -5.85 30.67
C VAL A 8 -29.03 -5.62 29.62
N ALA A 9 -28.71 -5.81 28.33
CA ALA A 9 -29.70 -5.77 27.25
C ALA A 9 -30.07 -7.19 26.84
N ALA A 10 -31.36 -7.51 26.97
CA ALA A 10 -31.97 -8.79 26.62
C ALA A 10 -32.05 -8.97 25.09
N ILE A 11 -31.67 -10.16 24.62
CA ILE A 11 -31.76 -10.59 23.22
C ILE A 11 -33.16 -11.20 23.01
N ALA A 12 -33.98 -10.57 22.16
CA ALA A 12 -35.20 -11.16 21.63
C ALA A 12 -34.91 -11.74 20.23
N ALA A 13 -35.03 -13.05 20.10
CA ALA A 13 -34.91 -13.77 18.85
C ALA A 13 -36.20 -13.63 18.03
N VAL A 14 -36.08 -13.13 16.80
CA VAL A 14 -37.14 -13.21 15.78
C VAL A 14 -36.69 -14.19 14.71
N VAL A 15 -37.36 -15.34 14.67
CA VAL A 15 -37.21 -16.38 13.66
C VAL A 15 -38.03 -15.96 12.44
N ALA A 16 -37.35 -15.62 11.34
CA ALA A 16 -37.99 -15.43 10.03
C ALA A 16 -37.72 -16.68 9.17
N SER A 17 -38.81 -17.35 8.80
CA SER A 17 -38.88 -18.53 7.95
C SER A 17 -38.52 -18.21 6.49
N ALA A 18 -37.52 -18.91 5.94
CA ALA A 18 -37.18 -18.88 4.53
C ALA A 18 -37.85 -20.07 3.82
N ALA A 19 -38.64 -19.80 2.77
CA ALA A 19 -39.15 -20.81 1.85
C ALA A 19 -38.13 -21.09 0.72
N PRO A 20 -38.02 -22.33 0.20
CA PRO A 20 -37.02 -22.68 -0.80
C PRO A 20 -37.53 -22.36 -2.21
N VAL A 21 -36.68 -21.74 -3.03
CA VAL A 21 -36.88 -21.66 -4.49
C VAL A 21 -35.82 -22.56 -5.15
N ALA A 22 -36.28 -23.61 -5.81
CA ALA A 22 -35.47 -24.58 -6.53
C ALA A 22 -34.93 -24.02 -7.87
N PRO A 23 -33.85 -24.60 -8.43
CA PRO A 23 -33.15 -24.04 -9.59
C PRO A 23 -33.77 -24.54 -10.91
N ALA A 24 -33.82 -23.66 -11.92
CA ALA A 24 -34.24 -24.03 -13.27
C ALA A 24 -33.05 -23.91 -14.25
N GLY A 25 -32.51 -25.08 -14.59
CA GLY A 25 -32.15 -25.53 -15.94
C GLY A 25 -31.26 -24.65 -16.84
N ALA A 26 -30.03 -25.11 -17.04
CA ALA A 26 -29.27 -24.84 -18.25
C ALA A 26 -29.60 -25.88 -19.34
N SER A 27 -29.96 -25.45 -20.54
CA SER A 27 -29.83 -26.23 -21.78
C SER A 27 -30.07 -25.38 -23.03
N GLY A 28 -29.21 -25.52 -24.04
CA GLY A 28 -29.57 -25.27 -25.45
C GLY A 28 -28.75 -24.21 -26.17
N ALA A 29 -27.85 -24.66 -27.06
CA ALA A 29 -27.10 -23.84 -28.01
C ALA A 29 -27.81 -23.73 -29.38
N SER A 30 -27.37 -22.74 -30.17
CA SER A 30 -27.34 -22.61 -31.65
C SER A 30 -28.42 -21.79 -32.41
N GLY A 31 -27.90 -20.91 -33.30
CA GLY A 31 -28.59 -20.16 -34.39
C GLY A 31 -29.32 -18.89 -33.92
N PHE A 32 -29.12 -17.67 -34.43
CA PHE A 32 -28.94 -17.25 -35.81
C PHE A 32 -28.19 -15.91 -35.89
N ASP A 33 -27.32 -15.81 -36.90
CA ASP A 33 -26.82 -14.57 -37.48
C ASP A 33 -27.97 -13.79 -38.12
N THR A 34 -28.25 -12.59 -37.63
CA THR A 34 -28.80 -11.51 -38.45
C THR A 34 -28.11 -10.20 -38.09
N GLY A 35 -27.42 -9.64 -39.07
CA GLY A 35 -26.81 -8.32 -39.01
C GLY A 35 -27.83 -7.23 -38.70
N ALA A 36 -27.63 -6.58 -37.56
CA ALA A 36 -28.06 -5.22 -37.32
C ALA A 36 -26.85 -4.46 -36.77
N GLY A 37 -26.34 -3.51 -37.56
CA GLY A 37 -25.18 -2.71 -37.21
C GLY A 37 -25.34 -2.08 -35.84
N ARG A 38 -24.52 -2.51 -34.87
CA ARG A 38 -24.32 -1.75 -33.64
C ARG A 38 -23.83 -0.36 -34.05
N PRO A 39 -24.46 0.74 -33.61
CA PRO A 39 -23.87 2.05 -33.80
C PRO A 39 -22.47 2.00 -33.19
N ALA A 40 -21.47 2.36 -33.99
CA ALA A 40 -20.09 2.44 -33.54
C ALA A 40 -20.09 3.32 -32.28
N GLN A 41 -19.77 2.71 -31.13
CA GLN A 41 -19.51 3.49 -29.94
C GLN A 41 -18.43 4.51 -30.31
N PRO A 42 -18.62 5.81 -30.05
CA PRO A 42 -17.57 6.78 -30.30
C PRO A 42 -16.33 6.26 -29.59
N ALA A 43 -15.26 6.03 -30.35
CA ALA A 43 -13.99 5.63 -29.79
C ALA A 43 -13.69 6.64 -28.69
N MET A 44 -13.72 6.20 -27.42
CA MET A 44 -13.34 7.07 -26.31
C MET A 44 -11.98 7.63 -26.70
N ALA A 45 -11.91 8.96 -26.91
CA ALA A 45 -10.68 9.63 -27.27
C ALA A 45 -9.61 9.10 -26.32
N ARG A 46 -8.57 8.45 -26.85
CA ARG A 46 -7.51 7.88 -26.03
C ARG A 46 -7.02 9.01 -25.13
N ALA A 47 -7.28 8.90 -23.83
CA ALA A 47 -6.89 9.92 -22.87
C ALA A 47 -5.42 10.27 -23.12
N ALA A 48 -5.13 11.56 -23.32
CA ALA A 48 -3.81 12.03 -23.68
C ALA A 48 -2.77 11.44 -22.72
N VAL A 49 -1.70 10.88 -23.28
CA VAL A 49 -0.59 10.32 -22.52
C VAL A 49 0.49 11.39 -22.45
N THR A 50 0.85 11.78 -21.23
CA THR A 50 2.04 12.60 -21.02
C THR A 50 3.27 11.71 -21.15
N VAL A 51 4.20 12.09 -22.02
CA VAL A 51 5.46 11.37 -22.23
C VAL A 51 6.58 12.12 -21.53
N VAL A 52 7.35 11.41 -20.69
CA VAL A 52 8.58 11.91 -20.07
C VAL A 52 9.75 11.44 -20.93
N GLY A 53 10.49 12.38 -21.52
CA GLY A 53 11.64 12.08 -22.37
C GLY A 53 11.35 12.27 -23.86
N SER A 54 12.35 11.96 -24.68
CA SER A 54 12.37 12.13 -26.14
C SER A 54 13.26 11.09 -26.84
N GLY A 55 13.40 9.89 -26.27
CA GLY A 55 14.12 8.77 -26.87
C GLY A 55 15.55 8.57 -26.38
N THR A 56 16.03 9.38 -25.43
CA THR A 56 17.39 9.27 -24.88
C THR A 56 17.39 9.25 -23.35
N PRO A 57 18.36 8.56 -22.70
CA PRO A 57 18.40 8.52 -21.24
C PRO A 57 18.48 9.91 -20.61
N GLY A 58 19.25 10.83 -21.20
CA GLY A 58 19.41 12.20 -20.71
C GLY A 58 18.16 13.08 -20.83
N SER A 59 17.23 12.74 -21.72
CA SER A 59 15.97 13.48 -21.87
C SER A 59 14.99 13.25 -20.70
N CYS A 60 15.12 12.12 -20.01
CA CYS A 60 14.30 11.75 -18.87
C CYS A 60 14.81 12.37 -17.58
N THR A 61 14.33 13.58 -17.29
CA THR A 61 14.79 14.36 -16.14
C THR A 61 13.80 14.32 -14.97
N SER A 62 14.31 14.47 -13.74
CA SER A 62 13.46 14.64 -12.55
C SER A 62 12.43 15.76 -12.69
N ARG A 63 12.81 16.88 -13.34
CA ARG A 63 11.92 18.00 -13.60
C ARG A 63 10.75 17.60 -14.51
N ALA A 64 10.99 16.78 -15.53
CA ALA A 64 9.94 16.28 -16.41
C ALA A 64 8.99 15.33 -15.65
N VAL A 65 9.52 14.44 -14.81
CA VAL A 65 8.71 13.56 -13.94
C VAL A 65 7.80 14.38 -13.01
N VAL A 66 8.36 15.36 -12.31
CA VAL A 66 7.60 16.21 -11.36
C VAL A 66 6.47 16.94 -12.06
N ARG A 67 6.71 17.50 -13.25
CA ARG A 67 5.66 18.16 -14.04
C ARG A 67 4.60 17.19 -14.53
N ALA A 68 5.00 16.01 -15.01
CA ALA A 68 4.07 15.00 -15.48
C ALA A 68 3.14 14.53 -14.35
N VAL A 69 3.70 14.21 -13.17
CA VAL A 69 2.91 13.81 -11.99
C VAL A 69 1.93 14.91 -11.56
N ALA A 70 2.37 16.17 -11.56
CA ALA A 70 1.50 17.30 -11.20
C ALA A 70 0.37 17.54 -12.22
N ALA A 71 0.62 17.28 -13.51
CA ALA A 71 -0.40 17.35 -14.56
C ALA A 71 -1.42 16.19 -14.47
N GLY A 72 -1.01 15.07 -13.87
CA GLY A 72 -1.82 13.86 -13.78
C GLY A 72 -2.04 13.16 -15.12
N GLY A 73 -3.08 12.33 -15.19
CA GLY A 73 -3.38 11.50 -16.34
C GLY A 73 -2.46 10.28 -16.46
N ARG A 74 -2.33 9.76 -17.69
CA ARG A 74 -1.42 8.63 -17.98
C ARG A 74 -0.04 9.16 -18.30
N ILE A 75 0.97 8.62 -17.65
CA ILE A 75 2.36 9.05 -17.78
C ILE A 75 3.20 7.86 -18.22
N SER A 76 3.83 8.00 -19.38
CA SER A 76 4.77 7.03 -19.94
C SER A 76 6.15 7.67 -20.10
N PHE A 77 7.14 6.85 -20.41
CA PHE A 77 8.53 7.28 -20.49
C PHE A 77 9.14 6.88 -21.83
N ASP A 78 9.79 7.83 -22.49
CA ASP A 78 10.57 7.62 -23.69
C ASP A 78 12.03 8.00 -23.41
N CYS A 79 12.71 7.11 -22.68
CA CYS A 79 14.10 7.31 -22.23
C CYS A 79 15.12 6.54 -23.09
N GLY A 80 14.69 6.01 -24.22
CA GLY A 80 15.46 5.04 -25.01
C GLY A 80 15.21 3.58 -24.58
N PRO A 81 15.83 2.62 -25.28
CA PRO A 81 15.49 1.20 -25.16
C PRO A 81 16.13 0.48 -23.95
N GLN A 82 17.11 1.11 -23.30
CA GLN A 82 17.85 0.52 -22.18
C GLN A 82 17.29 1.00 -20.83
N PRO A 83 17.44 0.21 -19.75
CA PRO A 83 17.07 0.66 -18.40
C PRO A 83 17.74 1.98 -18.03
N VAL A 84 16.98 2.89 -17.43
CA VAL A 84 17.43 4.22 -17.02
C VAL A 84 17.14 4.47 -15.54
N THR A 85 18.05 5.18 -14.88
CA THR A 85 17.82 5.72 -13.53
C THR A 85 17.72 7.23 -13.58
N ILE A 86 16.56 7.75 -13.18
CA ILE A 86 16.28 9.17 -13.03
C ILE A 86 16.53 9.53 -11.56
N ALA A 87 17.63 10.24 -11.31
CA ALA A 87 17.91 10.81 -9.99
C ALA A 87 16.91 11.94 -9.69
N MET A 88 15.98 11.68 -8.77
CA MET A 88 14.94 12.64 -8.41
C MET A 88 15.55 13.77 -7.61
N LYS A 89 15.45 15.01 -8.10
CA LYS A 89 15.93 16.24 -7.45
C LYS A 89 14.84 16.92 -6.60
N LYS A 90 13.58 16.55 -6.81
CA LYS A 90 12.41 17.03 -6.06
C LYS A 90 11.39 15.90 -5.98
N THR A 91 10.67 15.80 -4.87
CA THR A 91 9.54 14.88 -4.71
C THR A 91 8.45 15.24 -5.71
N ALA A 92 7.96 14.26 -6.45
CA ALA A 92 6.84 14.45 -7.37
C ALA A 92 5.53 14.33 -6.59
N LYS A 93 4.77 15.42 -6.55
CA LYS A 93 3.53 15.52 -5.78
C LYS A 93 2.32 15.46 -6.70
N VAL A 94 1.37 14.60 -6.38
CA VAL A 94 0.06 14.55 -7.05
C VAL A 94 -0.74 15.78 -6.61
N VAL A 95 -1.32 16.48 -7.59
CA VAL A 95 -2.26 17.57 -7.33
C VAL A 95 -3.65 16.96 -7.16
N ASN A 96 -4.38 17.36 -6.12
CA ASN A 96 -5.60 16.68 -5.68
C ASN A 96 -6.78 16.85 -6.64
N THR A 97 -6.73 17.85 -7.54
CA THR A 97 -7.71 18.02 -8.62
C THR A 97 -7.56 17.00 -9.75
N ALA A 98 -6.49 16.21 -9.78
CA ALA A 98 -6.30 15.17 -10.78
C ALA A 98 -7.21 13.96 -10.48
N ALA A 99 -8.03 13.54 -11.44
CA ALA A 99 -8.85 12.33 -11.26
C ALA A 99 -7.98 11.06 -11.11
N SER A 100 -6.88 10.98 -11.85
CA SER A 100 -5.95 9.84 -11.82
C SER A 100 -4.54 10.25 -12.22
N VAL A 101 -3.56 9.53 -11.68
CA VAL A 101 -2.15 9.59 -12.07
C VAL A 101 -1.67 8.16 -12.27
N VAL A 102 -1.39 7.77 -13.51
CA VAL A 102 -0.87 6.43 -13.85
C VAL A 102 0.58 6.55 -14.30
N LEU A 103 1.52 6.21 -13.42
CA LEU A 103 2.94 6.14 -13.73
C LEU A 103 3.29 4.77 -14.28
N ASP A 104 3.74 4.72 -15.52
CA ASP A 104 4.10 3.49 -16.21
C ASP A 104 5.50 3.52 -16.81
N GLY A 105 6.44 2.86 -16.16
CA GLY A 105 7.86 2.88 -16.53
C GLY A 105 8.25 1.90 -17.62
N GLY A 106 7.31 1.10 -18.13
CA GLY A 106 7.60 0.09 -19.14
C GLY A 106 8.53 -1.04 -18.70
N GLY A 107 8.91 -1.09 -17.41
CA GLY A 107 9.90 -2.02 -16.86
C GLY A 107 11.35 -1.51 -16.95
N LEU A 108 11.57 -0.34 -17.57
CA LEU A 108 12.91 0.20 -17.84
C LEU A 108 13.26 1.38 -16.92
N VAL A 109 12.28 2.01 -16.28
CA VAL A 109 12.50 3.26 -15.55
C VAL A 109 12.65 3.02 -14.05
N THR A 110 13.77 3.53 -13.53
CA THR A 110 14.02 3.66 -12.10
C THR A 110 13.92 5.13 -11.69
N LEU A 111 13.09 5.44 -10.70
CA LEU A 111 13.13 6.71 -9.98
C LEU A 111 13.94 6.51 -8.70
N SER A 112 15.03 7.26 -8.55
CA SER A 112 15.87 7.17 -7.35
C SER A 112 15.70 8.42 -6.49
N GLY A 113 15.35 8.23 -5.21
CA GLY A 113 15.37 9.29 -4.21
C GLY A 113 16.78 9.72 -3.79
N GLN A 114 17.82 9.05 -4.30
CA GLN A 114 19.24 9.28 -4.00
C GLN A 114 19.58 9.18 -2.51
N GLY A 115 18.72 8.56 -1.72
CA GLY A 115 18.83 8.49 -0.29
C GLY A 115 18.54 9.81 0.43
N GLN A 116 18.01 10.81 -0.27
CA GLN A 116 17.86 12.18 0.21
C GLN A 116 16.40 12.60 0.39
N ARG A 117 15.45 11.97 -0.32
CA ARG A 117 14.07 12.45 -0.35
C ARG A 117 13.05 11.37 -0.70
N ARG A 118 11.80 11.67 -0.36
CA ARG A 118 10.61 10.99 -0.86
C ARG A 118 10.50 11.09 -2.37
N ILE A 119 10.07 10.03 -3.05
CA ILE A 119 9.94 10.01 -4.52
C ILE A 119 8.57 10.54 -4.94
N LEU A 120 7.50 9.91 -4.46
CA LEU A 120 6.11 10.26 -4.77
C LEU A 120 5.33 10.65 -3.50
N TYR A 121 4.42 11.60 -3.63
CA TYR A 121 3.58 12.07 -2.54
C TYR A 121 2.17 12.34 -3.04
N MET A 122 1.18 11.81 -2.32
CA MET A 122 -0.23 12.07 -2.54
C MET A 122 -0.90 12.33 -1.20
N ASN A 123 -1.42 13.53 -0.98
CA ASN A 123 -2.10 13.87 0.26
C ASN A 123 -3.28 14.80 -0.07
N THR A 124 -4.48 14.25 -0.04
CA THR A 124 -5.71 14.99 -0.29
C THR A 124 -6.00 16.04 0.80
N CYS A 125 -5.38 15.89 1.97
CA CYS A 125 -5.44 16.84 3.08
C CYS A 125 -4.35 17.91 3.04
N ASP A 126 -3.43 17.88 2.08
CA ASP A 126 -2.42 18.93 1.89
C ASP A 126 -3.00 20.10 1.07
N ARG A 127 -3.19 21.26 1.72
CA ARG A 127 -3.67 22.49 1.07
C ARG A 127 -2.79 22.94 -0.09
N ALA A 128 -1.48 22.67 -0.03
CA ALA A 128 -0.56 23.03 -1.11
C ALA A 128 -0.78 22.17 -2.36
N GLN A 129 -1.46 21.02 -2.25
CA GLN A 129 -1.91 20.19 -3.38
C GLN A 129 -3.37 20.45 -3.77
N VAL A 130 -3.96 21.53 -3.25
CA VAL A 130 -5.37 21.97 -3.43
C VAL A 130 -6.35 21.12 -2.62
N TRP A 131 -7.25 21.76 -1.87
CA TRP A 131 -8.39 21.06 -1.27
C TRP A 131 -9.57 21.05 -2.24
N THR A 132 -10.13 19.87 -2.43
CA THR A 132 -11.25 19.61 -3.34
C THR A 132 -12.57 19.44 -2.58
N THR A 133 -12.53 19.09 -1.30
CA THR A 133 -13.71 18.90 -0.43
C THR A 133 -13.39 19.31 1.02
N SER A 134 -14.43 19.38 1.86
CA SER A 134 -14.28 19.55 3.32
C SER A 134 -13.88 18.26 4.07
N HIS A 135 -13.97 17.10 3.40
CA HIS A 135 -13.68 15.78 3.94
C HIS A 135 -12.49 15.20 3.19
N CYS A 136 -11.31 15.77 3.47
CA CYS A 136 -10.15 15.55 2.62
C CYS A 136 -9.67 14.09 2.66
N ASN A 137 -9.80 13.43 3.80
CA ASN A 137 -9.29 12.09 4.10
C ASN A 137 -10.08 10.96 3.44
N ASP A 138 -11.34 11.19 3.04
CA ASP A 138 -12.17 10.18 2.38
C ASP A 138 -12.66 10.66 1.00
N GLN A 139 -11.79 10.52 -0.01
CA GLN A 139 -12.08 10.96 -1.37
C GLN A 139 -11.73 9.90 -2.40
N ALA A 140 -12.63 9.67 -3.36
CA ALA A 140 -12.43 8.69 -4.43
C ALA A 140 -11.24 9.00 -5.35
N GLU A 141 -10.81 10.26 -5.38
CA GLU A 141 -9.76 10.81 -6.24
C GLU A 141 -8.83 11.69 -5.42
N PRO A 142 -7.53 11.80 -5.79
CA PRO A 142 -6.87 11.19 -6.95
C PRO A 142 -6.65 9.67 -6.85
N LYS A 143 -6.61 9.01 -8.01
CA LYS A 143 -6.23 7.59 -8.15
C LYS A 143 -4.79 7.47 -8.64
N LEU A 144 -3.86 7.15 -7.75
CA LEU A 144 -2.46 6.88 -8.09
C LEU A 144 -2.25 5.39 -8.41
N VAL A 145 -1.75 5.12 -9.61
CA VAL A 145 -1.32 3.79 -10.05
C VAL A 145 0.15 3.85 -10.41
N VAL A 146 0.97 3.04 -9.74
CA VAL A 146 2.38 2.85 -10.06
C VAL A 146 2.53 1.47 -10.68
N ARG A 147 3.02 1.40 -11.92
CA ARG A 147 3.21 0.13 -12.61
C ARG A 147 4.49 0.03 -13.41
N ARG A 148 5.12 -1.15 -13.41
CA ARG A 148 6.34 -1.40 -14.19
C ARG A 148 7.44 -0.36 -13.92
N MET A 149 7.55 0.05 -12.65
CA MET A 149 8.51 1.04 -12.17
C MET A 149 9.49 0.39 -11.19
N ARG A 150 10.68 0.98 -11.08
CA ARG A 150 11.57 0.76 -9.93
C ARG A 150 11.64 2.05 -9.10
N LEU A 151 11.39 1.99 -7.81
CA LEU A 151 11.47 3.12 -6.88
C LEU A 151 12.49 2.80 -5.80
N VAL A 152 13.64 3.48 -5.85
CA VAL A 152 14.81 3.07 -5.06
C VAL A 152 15.40 4.22 -4.26
N ALA A 153 16.03 3.89 -3.14
CA ALA A 153 16.73 4.85 -2.28
C ALA A 153 15.87 6.08 -1.94
N GLY A 154 14.56 5.90 -1.77
CA GLY A 154 13.66 6.89 -1.21
C GLY A 154 13.98 7.12 0.26
N ASN A 155 13.87 8.36 0.74
CA ASN A 155 14.14 8.69 2.13
C ASN A 155 13.15 9.72 2.69
N ALA A 156 12.42 9.33 3.72
CA ALA A 156 11.49 10.20 4.44
C ALA A 156 11.96 10.58 5.87
N THR A 157 13.25 10.37 6.20
CA THR A 157 13.80 10.76 7.51
C THR A 157 13.57 12.25 7.77
N GLY A 158 13.01 12.58 8.92
CA GLY A 158 12.69 13.96 9.32
C GLY A 158 11.45 14.54 8.65
N GLU A 159 10.76 13.80 7.78
CA GLU A 159 9.44 14.21 7.27
C GLU A 159 8.40 13.92 8.35
N THR A 160 7.69 14.95 8.84
CA THR A 160 6.78 14.81 9.99
C THR A 160 5.30 14.89 9.65
N THR A 161 4.94 15.17 8.38
CA THR A 161 3.56 15.23 7.91
C THR A 161 2.81 13.93 8.26
N ASP A 162 1.71 14.07 9.00
CA ASP A 162 0.86 12.97 9.47
C ASP A 162 1.64 11.81 10.13
N GLY A 163 2.65 12.15 10.92
CA GLY A 163 3.48 11.17 11.65
C GLY A 163 4.64 10.60 10.84
N GLY A 164 4.85 11.08 9.61
CA GLY A 164 6.04 10.78 8.80
C GLY A 164 5.99 9.46 8.03
N GLY A 165 7.16 9.01 7.56
CA GLY A 165 7.32 7.78 6.78
C GLY A 165 7.05 7.91 5.28
N GLY A 166 6.94 6.76 4.60
CA GLY A 166 6.73 6.68 3.15
C GLY A 166 7.94 7.16 2.35
N GLY A 167 9.07 6.47 2.48
CA GLY A 167 10.34 6.89 1.85
C GLY A 167 10.32 6.87 0.32
N ALA A 168 9.65 5.91 -0.31
CA ALA A 168 9.36 5.98 -1.74
C ALA A 168 8.04 6.71 -2.00
N ILE A 169 6.95 6.27 -1.35
CA ILE A 169 5.60 6.77 -1.57
C ILE A 169 4.92 7.04 -0.23
N PHE A 170 4.36 8.24 -0.08
CA PHE A 170 3.44 8.58 1.00
C PHE A 170 2.05 8.87 0.43
N VAL A 171 1.03 8.29 1.06
CA VAL A 171 -0.38 8.45 0.69
C VAL A 171 -1.25 8.77 1.90
N ARG A 172 -2.06 9.84 1.80
CA ARG A 172 -3.13 10.21 2.73
C ARG A 172 -4.36 10.59 1.89
N GLY A 173 -5.39 9.74 1.92
CA GLY A 173 -6.60 9.82 1.09
C GLY A 173 -6.40 9.42 -0.38
N GLY A 174 -7.46 9.52 -1.18
CA GLY A 174 -7.45 9.04 -2.57
C GLY A 174 -7.44 7.51 -2.67
N ARG A 175 -6.82 6.99 -3.74
CA ARG A 175 -6.61 5.54 -3.94
C ARG A 175 -5.23 5.22 -4.52
N LEU A 176 -4.54 4.23 -3.95
CA LEU A 176 -3.27 3.69 -4.43
C LEU A 176 -3.40 2.27 -5.00
N ARG A 177 -2.70 2.00 -6.11
CA ARG A 177 -2.43 0.65 -6.62
C ARG A 177 -0.97 0.54 -7.07
N ILE A 178 -0.34 -0.59 -6.76
CA ILE A 178 1.05 -0.89 -7.11
C ILE A 178 1.08 -2.23 -7.86
N LEU A 179 1.62 -2.22 -9.08
CA LEU A 179 1.58 -3.37 -9.98
C LEU A 179 2.94 -3.59 -10.61
N ASP A 180 3.44 -4.82 -10.69
CA ASP A 180 4.60 -5.15 -11.52
C ASP A 180 5.83 -4.26 -11.22
N SER A 181 6.08 -3.90 -9.95
CA SER A 181 7.03 -2.85 -9.58
C SER A 181 8.03 -3.29 -8.51
N THR A 182 9.19 -2.64 -8.47
CA THR A 182 10.25 -2.92 -7.48
C THR A 182 10.49 -1.72 -6.58
N PHE A 183 10.63 -1.98 -5.27
CA PHE A 183 11.01 -1.01 -4.25
C PHE A 183 12.28 -1.50 -3.56
N ALA A 184 13.35 -0.72 -3.59
CA ALA A 184 14.63 -1.14 -3.01
C ALA A 184 15.29 -0.05 -2.16
N ASP A 185 15.86 -0.43 -1.02
CA ASP A 185 16.70 0.42 -0.17
C ASP A 185 16.03 1.72 0.28
N ASN A 186 14.71 1.69 0.40
CA ASN A 186 13.93 2.84 0.84
C ASN A 186 13.93 2.93 2.37
N ARG A 187 13.93 4.16 2.88
CA ARG A 187 14.09 4.43 4.31
C ARG A 187 13.17 5.50 4.86
N CYS A 188 12.96 5.42 6.16
CA CYS A 188 12.34 6.45 6.98
C CYS A 188 13.14 6.63 8.28
N ASP A 189 12.63 7.45 9.21
CA ASP A 189 13.18 7.56 10.56
C ASP A 189 13.41 6.19 11.22
N ARG A 190 14.51 6.09 11.97
CA ARG A 190 14.96 4.82 12.55
C ARG A 190 14.18 4.41 13.79
N THR A 191 13.45 5.33 14.39
CA THR A 191 12.73 5.17 15.66
C THR A 191 11.44 5.96 15.63
N GLY A 192 10.50 5.60 16.51
CA GLY A 192 9.23 6.30 16.67
C GLY A 192 8.06 5.30 16.69
N PRO A 193 7.10 5.47 17.61
CA PRO A 193 5.84 4.72 17.59
C PRO A 193 5.05 5.08 16.32
N ASP A 194 4.31 4.11 15.78
CA ASP A 194 3.40 4.29 14.63
C ASP A 194 3.98 4.86 13.33
N LEU A 195 5.30 5.10 13.30
CA LEU A 195 6.04 5.59 12.16
C LEU A 195 6.57 4.41 11.36
N GLY A 196 6.25 4.34 10.07
CA GLY A 196 6.62 3.19 9.24
C GLY A 196 6.68 3.50 7.74
N GLY A 197 6.84 2.44 6.94
CA GLY A 197 6.75 2.52 5.49
C GLY A 197 8.04 3.08 4.88
N GLY A 198 9.15 2.36 5.07
CA GLY A 198 10.42 2.73 4.44
C GLY A 198 10.23 2.88 2.93
N ALA A 199 9.51 1.96 2.28
CA ALA A 199 9.03 2.15 0.92
C ALA A 199 7.69 2.91 0.87
N VAL A 200 6.61 2.33 1.37
CA VAL A 200 5.26 2.89 1.18
C VAL A 200 4.55 3.08 2.53
N ARG A 201 3.98 4.26 2.73
CA ARG A 201 3.08 4.54 3.85
C ARG A 201 1.73 5.05 3.36
N VAL A 202 0.65 4.47 3.89
CA VAL A 202 -0.73 4.82 3.54
C VAL A 202 -1.56 5.05 4.81
N LEU A 203 -2.22 6.21 4.90
CA LEU A 203 -2.94 6.64 6.10
C LEU A 203 -4.45 6.82 5.93
N ASP A 204 -4.94 6.96 4.70
CA ASP A 204 -6.35 6.66 4.38
C ASP A 204 -6.46 6.15 2.95
N GLN A 205 -7.59 5.51 2.67
CA GLN A 205 -8.07 5.15 1.35
C GLN A 205 -9.56 5.41 1.28
N TYR A 206 -10.04 5.81 0.11
CA TYR A 206 -11.47 6.01 -0.11
C TYR A 206 -12.32 4.80 0.30
N ALA A 207 -13.33 5.03 1.14
CA ALA A 207 -14.28 4.04 1.63
C ALA A 207 -13.59 2.79 2.22
N ASP A 208 -12.48 3.01 2.95
CA ASP A 208 -11.67 1.98 3.61
C ASP A 208 -11.20 0.86 2.68
N ARG A 209 -11.16 1.13 1.37
CA ARG A 209 -10.76 0.13 0.37
C ARG A 209 -9.30 -0.20 0.50
N ALA A 210 -9.01 -1.50 0.51
CA ALA A 210 -7.65 -2.00 0.56
C ALA A 210 -6.77 -1.44 -0.58
N VAL A 211 -5.51 -1.16 -0.24
CA VAL A 211 -4.46 -0.91 -1.23
C VAL A 211 -4.15 -2.23 -1.93
N VAL A 212 -4.06 -2.20 -3.27
CA VAL A 212 -3.71 -3.38 -4.06
C VAL A 212 -2.24 -3.34 -4.44
N VAL A 213 -1.51 -4.38 -4.05
CA VAL A 213 -0.12 -4.66 -4.43
C VAL A 213 -0.09 -5.99 -5.15
N ARG A 214 0.44 -6.03 -6.38
CA ARG A 214 0.53 -7.27 -7.14
C ARG A 214 1.83 -7.40 -7.91
N ARG A 215 2.39 -8.60 -7.97
CA ARG A 215 3.62 -8.91 -8.75
C ARG A 215 4.74 -7.92 -8.48
N SER A 216 4.95 -7.58 -7.22
CA SER A 216 5.86 -6.51 -6.82
C SER A 216 6.90 -7.01 -5.83
N THR A 217 8.07 -6.36 -5.83
CA THR A 217 9.19 -6.73 -4.97
C THR A 217 9.54 -5.58 -4.04
N PHE A 218 9.73 -5.87 -2.77
CA PHE A 218 10.17 -4.92 -1.75
C PHE A 218 11.40 -5.48 -1.03
N THR A 219 12.52 -4.77 -1.12
CA THR A 219 13.78 -5.30 -0.57
C THR A 219 14.67 -4.26 0.09
N GLY A 220 15.40 -4.67 1.13
CA GLY A 220 16.41 -3.85 1.79
C GLY A 220 15.86 -2.63 2.52
N GLY A 221 14.54 -2.57 2.75
CA GLY A 221 13.87 -1.47 3.43
C GLY A 221 14.39 -1.29 4.86
N ARG A 222 14.47 -0.04 5.33
CA ARG A 222 14.90 0.30 6.70
C ARG A 222 14.09 1.43 7.29
N CYS A 223 13.37 1.16 8.36
CA CYS A 223 12.42 2.12 8.93
C CYS A 223 12.16 1.78 10.40
N SER A 224 11.53 2.67 11.19
CA SER A 224 11.18 2.38 12.58
C SER A 224 10.31 1.12 12.68
N ASN A 225 9.25 1.06 11.88
CA ASN A 225 8.34 -0.07 11.69
C ASN A 225 8.09 -0.31 10.20
N GLY A 226 7.53 -1.46 9.82
CA GLY A 226 6.96 -1.70 8.48
C GLY A 226 7.83 -1.22 7.34
N SER A 227 9.07 -1.72 7.23
CA SER A 227 10.07 -1.03 6.40
C SER A 227 9.82 -1.15 4.90
N ALA A 228 9.03 -2.13 4.46
CA ALA A 228 8.43 -2.13 3.13
C ALA A 228 7.12 -1.34 3.14
N LEU A 229 6.09 -1.86 3.80
CA LEU A 229 4.74 -1.30 3.81
C LEU A 229 4.31 -0.95 5.23
N SER A 230 3.64 0.19 5.36
CA SER A 230 3.01 0.58 6.61
C SER A 230 1.67 1.27 6.37
N SER A 231 0.73 1.02 7.27
CA SER A 231 -0.49 1.82 7.37
C SER A 231 -0.96 2.01 8.81
N ILE A 232 -1.80 3.02 8.97
CA ILE A 232 -2.71 3.20 10.11
C ILE A 232 -4.10 3.33 9.51
N GLY A 233 -5.06 2.50 9.94
CA GLY A 233 -6.44 2.52 9.49
C GLY A 233 -6.67 2.06 8.04
N VAL A 234 -5.68 1.45 7.38
CA VAL A 234 -5.79 1.04 5.97
C VAL A 234 -5.45 -0.43 5.76
N SER A 235 -6.33 -1.11 5.04
CA SER A 235 -6.24 -2.52 4.62
C SER A 235 -5.33 -2.72 3.41
N TRP A 236 -4.83 -3.94 3.22
CA TRP A 236 -3.98 -4.32 2.09
C TRP A 236 -4.42 -5.65 1.46
N ARG A 237 -4.35 -5.72 0.13
CA ARG A 237 -4.38 -6.96 -0.64
C ARG A 237 -3.08 -7.09 -1.41
N ILE A 238 -2.33 -8.13 -1.10
CA ILE A 238 -0.99 -8.39 -1.62
C ILE A 238 -1.04 -9.74 -2.33
N SER A 239 -0.68 -9.76 -3.62
CA SER A 239 -0.58 -11.03 -4.35
C SER A 239 0.65 -11.14 -5.24
N ASP A 240 1.13 -12.37 -5.46
CA ASP A 240 2.28 -12.68 -6.32
C ASP A 240 3.54 -11.86 -5.98
N SER A 241 3.74 -11.46 -4.72
CA SER A 241 4.72 -10.44 -4.36
C SER A 241 5.83 -10.98 -3.46
N THR A 242 6.97 -10.31 -3.46
CA THR A 242 8.17 -10.73 -2.71
C THR A 242 8.65 -9.63 -1.77
N PHE A 243 8.90 -9.99 -0.52
CA PHE A 243 9.41 -9.10 0.53
C PHE A 243 10.68 -9.72 1.12
N THR A 244 11.83 -9.12 0.87
CA THR A 244 13.12 -9.72 1.25
C THR A 244 14.03 -8.75 1.98
N ASP A 245 14.60 -9.17 3.10
CA ASP A 245 15.62 -8.41 3.84
C ASP A 245 15.18 -7.00 4.29
N ASN A 246 13.89 -6.82 4.56
CA ASN A 246 13.34 -5.58 5.11
C ASN A 246 13.51 -5.56 6.64
N ARG A 247 13.90 -4.42 7.21
CA ARG A 247 14.28 -4.31 8.64
C ARG A 247 13.56 -3.19 9.37
N ALA A 248 12.78 -3.56 10.39
CA ALA A 248 12.28 -2.64 11.39
C ALA A 248 13.39 -2.38 12.45
N LEU A 249 13.80 -1.12 12.56
CA LEU A 249 14.98 -0.69 13.32
C LEU A 249 14.64 -0.10 14.69
N GLY A 250 13.38 0.26 14.93
CA GLY A 250 12.94 0.88 16.17
C GLY A 250 13.10 -0.05 17.37
N ARG A 251 12.91 0.51 18.57
CA ARG A 251 12.96 -0.26 19.82
C ARG A 251 12.04 0.39 20.83
N GLY A 252 11.27 -0.42 21.55
CA GLY A 252 10.29 0.08 22.51
C GLY A 252 8.85 -0.32 22.23
N ALA A 253 8.57 -0.98 21.11
CA ALA A 253 7.23 -1.38 20.68
C ALA A 253 6.28 -0.18 20.44
N ASN A 254 5.00 -0.47 20.24
CA ASN A 254 3.92 0.50 20.12
C ASN A 254 2.75 0.11 21.06
N PRO A 255 2.32 0.96 22.01
CA PRO A 255 2.94 2.23 22.40
C PRO A 255 4.36 2.04 22.95
N SER A 256 5.16 3.11 22.96
CA SER A 256 6.55 3.03 23.43
C SER A 256 6.62 2.68 24.93
N ARG A 257 7.41 1.64 25.26
CA ARG A 257 7.78 1.32 26.65
C ARG A 257 8.55 2.50 27.27
N ASN A 258 8.42 2.65 28.59
CA ASN A 258 9.10 3.72 29.32
C ASN A 258 10.61 3.73 29.03
N GLY A 259 11.16 4.91 28.74
CA GLY A 259 12.58 5.11 28.45
C GLY A 259 13.05 4.64 27.07
N THR A 260 12.14 4.30 26.15
CA THR A 260 12.47 3.86 24.79
C THR A 260 11.91 4.80 23.72
N PRO A 261 12.55 4.92 22.54
CA PRO A 261 12.09 5.83 21.49
C PRO A 261 10.90 5.29 20.67
N GLY A 262 10.48 4.04 20.89
CA GLY A 262 9.34 3.39 20.23
C GLY A 262 9.66 2.77 18.87
N GLY A 263 8.73 1.91 18.43
CA GLY A 263 8.79 1.17 17.17
C GLY A 263 9.52 -0.16 17.27
N GLY A 264 9.96 -0.70 16.13
CA GLY A 264 10.67 -1.97 16.02
C GLY A 264 9.82 -3.14 15.50
N SER A 265 8.60 -2.88 15.03
CA SER A 265 7.65 -3.92 14.66
C SER A 265 7.40 -4.02 13.15
N GLY A 266 7.12 -5.22 12.66
CA GLY A 266 6.76 -5.50 11.27
C GLY A 266 7.94 -5.27 10.34
N GLY A 267 8.91 -6.19 10.28
CA GLY A 267 10.13 -5.97 9.49
C GLY A 267 9.83 -5.62 8.03
N ALA A 268 8.87 -6.32 7.41
CA ALA A 268 8.32 -5.95 6.11
C ALA A 268 7.06 -5.08 6.24
N VAL A 269 6.06 -5.55 6.96
CA VAL A 269 4.69 -5.00 6.93
C VAL A 269 4.22 -4.63 8.34
N TYR A 270 3.76 -3.39 8.52
CA TYR A 270 3.16 -2.89 9.76
C TYR A 270 1.75 -2.35 9.51
N LEU A 271 0.77 -2.87 10.22
CA LEU A 271 -0.62 -2.41 10.19
C LEU A 271 -1.12 -2.18 11.62
N ASP A 272 -1.71 -1.01 11.85
CA ASP A 272 -2.47 -0.66 13.05
C ASP A 272 -3.82 -0.03 12.62
N GLY A 273 -4.89 -0.19 13.39
CA GLY A 273 -6.21 0.36 13.06
C GLY A 273 -7.34 -0.32 13.81
N ASN A 274 -8.59 -0.05 13.44
CA ASN A 274 -9.77 -0.73 13.98
C ASN A 274 -10.19 -1.89 13.04
N ALA A 275 -11.14 -1.63 12.15
CA ALA A 275 -11.58 -2.54 11.11
C ALA A 275 -10.64 -2.52 9.89
N ILE A 276 -9.52 -3.24 10.00
CA ILE A 276 -8.52 -3.38 8.94
C ILE A 276 -8.33 -4.85 8.54
N HIS A 277 -7.96 -5.08 7.29
CA HIS A 277 -7.78 -6.43 6.74
C HIS A 277 -6.46 -6.54 5.98
N LEU A 278 -5.77 -7.67 6.14
CA LEU A 278 -4.57 -8.01 5.39
C LEU A 278 -4.79 -9.34 4.68
N ASP A 279 -4.91 -9.28 3.36
CA ASP A 279 -5.02 -10.46 2.48
C ASP A 279 -3.68 -10.64 1.74
N ILE A 280 -3.07 -11.82 1.88
CA ILE A 280 -1.81 -12.20 1.24
C ILE A 280 -2.02 -13.51 0.47
N GLU A 281 -1.76 -13.48 -0.83
CA GLU A 281 -1.92 -14.62 -1.74
C GLU A 281 -0.62 -14.85 -2.52
N ASP A 282 -0.21 -16.11 -2.69
CA ASP A 282 0.90 -16.52 -3.58
C ASP A 282 2.19 -15.68 -3.42
N SER A 283 2.52 -15.30 -2.19
CA SER A 283 3.57 -14.33 -1.90
C SER A 283 4.68 -14.91 -1.03
N THR A 284 5.87 -14.32 -1.12
CA THR A 284 7.06 -14.75 -0.36
C THR A 284 7.58 -13.63 0.54
N PHE A 285 7.85 -13.96 1.80
CA PHE A 285 8.52 -13.10 2.76
C PHE A 285 9.72 -13.84 3.33
N THR A 286 10.92 -13.33 3.10
CA THR A 286 12.16 -14.01 3.54
C THR A 286 13.18 -13.04 4.12
N GLY A 287 13.83 -13.41 5.22
CA GLY A 287 14.93 -12.62 5.80
C GLY A 287 14.48 -11.28 6.41
N ASN A 288 13.17 -11.03 6.54
CA ASN A 288 12.69 -9.78 7.11
C ASN A 288 12.84 -9.81 8.64
N HIS A 289 13.22 -8.69 9.22
CA HIS A 289 13.66 -8.67 10.60
C HIS A 289 13.01 -7.55 11.40
N ALA A 290 12.53 -7.86 12.60
CA ALA A 290 12.00 -6.90 13.55
C ALA A 290 12.72 -7.00 14.89
N ARG A 291 13.12 -5.85 15.45
CA ARG A 291 13.72 -5.78 16.79
C ARG A 291 12.70 -5.97 17.93
N GLU A 292 11.42 -5.85 17.63
CA GLU A 292 10.33 -6.00 18.60
C GLU A 292 9.32 -7.02 18.07
N GLY A 293 8.24 -6.57 17.42
CA GLY A 293 7.10 -7.43 17.09
C GLY A 293 7.02 -7.85 15.63
N GLY A 294 7.05 -9.15 15.32
CA GLY A 294 6.78 -9.72 13.99
C GLY A 294 7.81 -9.38 12.92
N GLY A 295 8.76 -10.29 12.67
CA GLY A 295 9.82 -10.11 11.67
C GLY A 295 9.33 -9.85 10.24
N ALA A 296 8.25 -10.51 9.83
CA ALA A 296 7.56 -10.23 8.57
C ALA A 296 6.42 -9.23 8.78
N ILE A 297 5.46 -9.58 9.64
CA ILE A 297 4.17 -8.89 9.76
C ILE A 297 3.91 -8.50 11.21
N PHE A 298 3.55 -7.25 11.43
CA PHE A 298 2.91 -6.78 12.65
C PHE A 298 1.52 -6.25 12.29
N PHE A 299 0.50 -6.80 12.95
CA PHE A 299 -0.90 -6.48 12.70
C PHE A 299 -1.63 -6.28 14.03
N VAL A 300 -2.21 -5.09 14.20
CA VAL A 300 -3.05 -4.74 15.35
C VAL A 300 -4.38 -4.13 14.89
N SER A 301 -5.47 -4.79 15.25
CA SER A 301 -6.84 -4.27 15.22
C SER A 301 -7.28 -3.95 16.65
N ASN A 302 -7.41 -2.67 16.95
CA ASN A 302 -7.64 -2.14 18.29
C ASN A 302 -9.01 -2.54 18.86
N ASP A 303 -10.03 -2.65 18.00
CA ASP A 303 -11.38 -3.08 18.36
C ASP A 303 -11.63 -4.59 18.13
N ARG A 304 -10.59 -5.34 17.73
CA ARG A 304 -10.63 -6.78 17.46
C ARG A 304 -11.62 -7.17 16.36
N THR A 305 -11.82 -6.32 15.35
CA THR A 305 -12.66 -6.62 14.18
C THR A 305 -11.87 -7.01 12.92
N GLY A 306 -10.58 -6.65 12.87
CA GLY A 306 -9.72 -6.86 11.72
C GLY A 306 -9.28 -8.31 11.52
N THR A 307 -8.95 -8.67 10.28
CA THR A 307 -8.60 -10.05 9.89
C THR A 307 -7.29 -10.15 9.12
N LEU A 308 -6.65 -11.32 9.23
CA LEU A 308 -5.47 -11.70 8.45
C LEU A 308 -5.74 -12.98 7.66
N THR A 309 -5.54 -12.94 6.35
CA THR A 309 -5.60 -14.11 5.47
C THR A 309 -4.25 -14.31 4.79
N ILE A 310 -3.70 -15.52 4.86
CA ILE A 310 -2.50 -15.93 4.14
C ILE A 310 -2.81 -17.22 3.38
N ASP A 311 -2.71 -17.17 2.07
CA ASP A 311 -3.04 -18.28 1.17
C ASP A 311 -1.90 -18.52 0.17
N GLY A 312 -1.56 -19.79 -0.09
CA GLY A 312 -0.52 -20.16 -1.07
C GLY A 312 0.87 -19.54 -0.84
N SER A 313 1.18 -19.06 0.36
CA SER A 313 2.30 -18.14 0.60
C SER A 313 3.41 -18.75 1.47
N ARG A 314 4.62 -18.21 1.35
CA ARG A 314 5.79 -18.65 2.11
C ARG A 314 6.40 -17.51 2.91
N LEU A 315 6.34 -17.59 4.23
CA LEU A 315 6.95 -16.66 5.16
C LEU A 315 8.01 -17.42 5.95
N THR A 316 9.27 -17.32 5.55
CA THR A 316 10.38 -18.06 6.19
C THR A 316 11.54 -17.20 6.60
N ASP A 317 12.23 -17.58 7.66
CA ASP A 317 13.44 -16.89 8.13
C ASP A 317 13.17 -15.41 8.38
N ASN A 318 12.09 -15.10 9.08
CA ASN A 318 11.71 -13.72 9.40
C ASN A 318 11.82 -13.45 10.92
N PRO A 319 13.02 -13.21 11.48
CA PRO A 319 13.20 -13.16 12.92
C PRO A 319 12.45 -11.99 13.58
N SER A 320 11.82 -12.30 14.70
CA SER A 320 11.27 -11.35 15.66
C SER A 320 12.07 -11.41 16.96
N GLU A 321 12.83 -10.36 17.30
CA GLU A 321 13.67 -10.39 18.52
C GLU A 321 12.86 -10.22 19.81
N GLY A 322 11.68 -9.60 19.75
CA GLY A 322 10.90 -9.23 20.93
C GLY A 322 9.71 -10.14 21.19
N PHE A 323 8.72 -10.09 20.30
CA PHE A 323 7.46 -10.81 20.50
C PHE A 323 6.78 -11.16 19.19
N GLU A 324 6.01 -12.24 19.20
CA GLU A 324 5.23 -12.69 18.06
C GLU A 324 4.15 -13.67 18.52
N THR A 325 3.16 -13.92 17.68
CA THR A 325 2.09 -14.90 17.92
C THR A 325 2.20 -16.14 17.05
N LEU A 326 3.03 -16.05 16.01
CA LEU A 326 3.46 -17.09 15.07
C LEU A 326 4.87 -16.70 14.59
N PRO A 327 5.68 -17.63 14.06
CA PRO A 327 7.00 -17.30 13.52
C PRO A 327 6.97 -16.13 12.55
N GLY A 328 7.65 -15.04 12.88
CA GLY A 328 7.72 -13.81 12.10
C GLY A 328 6.44 -12.98 12.05
N ILE A 329 5.38 -13.33 12.78
CA ILE A 329 4.08 -12.62 12.75
C ILE A 329 3.59 -12.31 14.15
N PHE A 330 3.35 -11.03 14.42
CA PHE A 330 2.49 -10.61 15.53
C PHE A 330 1.11 -10.24 15.00
N PHE A 331 0.07 -10.93 15.48
CA PHE A 331 -1.31 -10.69 15.09
C PHE A 331 -2.21 -10.47 16.31
N LEU A 332 -2.94 -9.35 16.27
CA LEU A 332 -3.97 -9.00 17.22
C LEU A 332 -5.24 -8.56 16.48
N GLY A 333 -6.24 -9.44 16.35
CA GLY A 333 -7.48 -9.13 15.62
C GLY A 333 -8.58 -10.14 15.90
N ALA A 334 -9.62 -10.15 15.04
CA ALA A 334 -10.78 -11.02 15.15
C ALA A 334 -10.43 -12.48 14.82
N SER A 335 -9.83 -12.68 13.64
CA SER A 335 -9.50 -14.01 13.12
C SER A 335 -8.30 -13.96 12.19
N ARG A 336 -7.61 -15.09 12.11
CA ARG A 336 -6.54 -15.34 11.15
C ARG A 336 -6.79 -16.66 10.45
N THR A 337 -6.55 -16.69 9.14
CA THR A 337 -6.66 -17.88 8.30
C THR A 337 -5.36 -18.07 7.55
N ILE A 338 -4.76 -19.26 7.66
CA ILE A 338 -3.53 -19.62 6.95
C ILE A 338 -3.80 -20.95 6.24
N THR A 339 -3.79 -20.93 4.92
CA THR A 339 -4.12 -22.07 4.05
C THR A 339 -2.99 -22.27 3.04
N ASP A 340 -2.63 -23.53 2.77
CA ASP A 340 -1.62 -23.90 1.76
C ASP A 340 -0.31 -23.07 1.83
N SER A 341 0.08 -22.70 3.05
CA SER A 341 1.14 -21.73 3.32
C SER A 341 2.15 -22.26 4.31
N VAL A 342 3.38 -21.77 4.21
CA VAL A 342 4.47 -22.06 5.16
C VAL A 342 4.78 -20.81 5.97
N VAL A 343 4.74 -20.93 7.30
CA VAL A 343 5.13 -19.89 8.25
C VAL A 343 6.12 -20.51 9.23
N SER A 344 7.41 -20.14 9.13
CA SER A 344 8.50 -20.74 9.93
C SER A 344 9.65 -19.80 10.21
#